data_AF-A0A2V2U6B7-F1
#
_entry.id   AF-A0A2V2U6B7-F1
#
_cell.length_a   1.000
_cell.length_b   1.000
_cell.length_c   1.000
_cell.angle_alpha   90.00
_cell.angle_beta   90.00
_cell.angle_gamma   90.00
#
_symmetry.space_group_name_H-M   'P 1'
#
loop_
_entity.id
_entity.type
_entity.pdbx_description
1 polymer ?
#
loop_
_entity_poly.entity_id
_entity_poly.type
_entity_poly.pdbx_seq_one_letter_code
_entity_poly.pdbx_strand_id
1 'polypeptide(L)'
;MFCRCRIRALYGHPLPGKVFKVPVEPPTILFHATSSNLIKQIKDEGLRSMRRQYVHLSTDQQTALQVAKCKRKEACHHYSFCKKSI
;
A
#
# COMPACT_ATOMS: atom_id res chain seq x y z
N MET A 1 6.05 -37.87 -6.66
CA MET A 1 5.49 -36.88 -5.71
C MET A 1 5.32 -35.56 -6.46
N PHE A 2 4.15 -35.35 -7.08
CA PHE A 2 3.90 -34.16 -7.90
C PHE A 2 3.51 -32.98 -7.01
N CYS A 3 4.38 -31.98 -6.89
CA CYS A 3 3.99 -30.71 -6.31
C CYS A 3 2.99 -30.04 -7.26
N ARG A 4 1.71 -30.01 -6.88
CA ARG A 4 0.68 -29.22 -7.57
C ARG A 4 0.96 -27.74 -7.34
N CYS A 5 1.95 -27.20 -8.05
CA CYS A 5 2.37 -25.81 -7.97
C CYS A 5 1.25 -24.89 -8.47
N ARG A 6 0.46 -24.33 -7.55
CA ARG A 6 -0.48 -23.25 -7.83
C ARG A 6 0.19 -21.92 -7.47
N ILE A 7 0.22 -21.00 -8.42
CA ILE A 7 0.74 -19.64 -8.22
C ILE A 7 -0.42 -18.73 -7.83
N ARG A 8 -0.21 -17.83 -6.87
CA ARG A 8 -1.18 -16.78 -6.50
C ARG A 8 -0.47 -15.47 -6.19
N ALA A 9 -1.12 -14.35 -6.51
CA ALA A 9 -0.68 -13.05 -6.03
C ALA A 9 -0.96 -12.91 -4.52
N LEU A 10 0.02 -12.43 -3.75
CA LEU A 10 -0.11 -12.20 -2.30
C LEU A 10 -0.83 -10.88 -1.96
N TYR A 11 -0.86 -9.94 -2.90
CA TYR A 11 -1.40 -8.61 -2.70
C TYR A 11 -1.85 -7.98 -4.01
N GLY A 12 -2.66 -6.93 -3.92
CA GLY A 12 -3.07 -6.15 -5.08
C GLY A 12 -4.37 -6.58 -5.76
N HIS A 13 -5.15 -7.45 -5.13
CA HIS A 13 -6.42 -7.94 -5.66
C HIS A 13 -7.46 -6.80 -5.83
N PRO A 14 -8.23 -6.80 -6.95
CA PRO A 14 -9.34 -5.87 -7.19
C PRO A 14 -10.54 -6.22 -6.30
N LEU A 15 -11.56 -5.35 -6.27
CA LEU A 15 -12.69 -5.48 -5.34
C LEU A 15 -13.52 -6.79 -5.44
N PRO A 16 -13.84 -7.37 -6.62
CA PRO A 16 -14.54 -8.64 -6.65
C PRO A 16 -13.60 -9.81 -6.26
N GLY A 17 -14.05 -10.70 -5.38
CA GLY A 17 -13.28 -11.86 -4.92
C GLY A 17 -12.38 -11.57 -3.71
N LYS A 18 -13.00 -11.28 -2.56
CA LYS A 18 -12.29 -10.92 -1.32
C LYS A 18 -11.28 -11.99 -0.91
N VAL A 19 -10.00 -11.61 -0.90
CA VAL A 19 -8.92 -12.48 -0.41
C VAL A 19 -8.76 -12.24 1.08
N PHE A 20 -8.98 -13.30 1.87
CA PHE A 20 -8.80 -13.26 3.30
C PHE A 20 -7.30 -13.25 3.64
N LYS A 21 -6.90 -12.28 4.46
CA LYS A 21 -5.57 -12.21 5.05
C LYS A 21 -5.67 -12.51 6.53
N VAL A 22 -4.67 -13.22 7.05
CA VAL A 22 -4.54 -13.43 8.49
C VAL A 22 -4.16 -12.09 9.11
N PRO A 23 -4.91 -11.59 10.10
CA PRO A 23 -4.53 -10.39 10.84
C PRO A 23 -3.24 -10.66 11.61
N VAL A 24 -2.31 -9.73 11.56
CA VAL A 24 -1.01 -9.79 12.24
C VAL A 24 -0.77 -8.44 12.89
N GLU A 25 -0.11 -8.44 14.05
CA GLU A 25 0.30 -7.22 14.72
C GLU A 25 1.26 -6.43 13.82
N PRO A 26 0.90 -5.20 13.44
CA PRO A 26 1.72 -4.40 12.57
C PRO A 26 2.85 -3.72 13.37
N PRO A 27 3.97 -3.39 12.71
CA PRO A 27 5.01 -2.55 13.31
C PRO A 27 4.48 -1.17 13.67
N THR A 28 5.13 -0.52 14.65
CA THR A 28 4.73 0.80 15.16
C THR A 28 4.69 1.89 14.09
N ILE A 29 5.50 1.76 13.03
CA ILE A 29 5.57 2.73 11.94
C ILE A 29 5.48 1.98 10.61
N LEU A 30 4.52 2.43 9.79
CA LEU A 30 4.37 2.02 8.40
C LEU A 30 4.32 3.24 7.49
N PHE A 31 4.80 3.07 6.27
CA PHE A 31 4.96 4.11 5.27
C PHE A 31 4.02 3.89 4.10
N HIS A 32 3.28 4.95 3.72
CA HIS A 32 2.49 4.98 2.51
C HIS A 32 3.03 6.03 1.55
N ALA A 33 3.27 5.64 0.30
CA ALA A 33 3.69 6.56 -0.76
C ALA A 33 2.49 7.10 -1.54
N THR A 34 2.28 8.40 -1.43
CA THR A 34 1.21 9.14 -2.10
C THR A 34 1.71 10.46 -2.69
N SER A 35 0.92 11.05 -3.58
CA SER A 35 1.19 12.38 -4.14
C SER A 35 0.91 13.45 -3.09
N SER A 36 1.70 14.54 -3.13
CA SER A 36 1.53 15.69 -2.24
C SER A 36 0.11 16.29 -2.27
N ASN A 37 -0.54 16.22 -3.43
CA ASN A 37 -1.87 16.80 -3.63
C ASN A 37 -2.95 16.05 -2.85
N LEU A 38 -2.71 14.77 -2.55
CA LEU A 38 -3.64 13.90 -1.82
C LEU A 38 -3.44 13.96 -0.30
N ILE A 39 -2.40 14.64 0.20
CA ILE A 39 -2.08 14.68 1.64
C ILE A 39 -3.24 15.29 2.43
N LYS A 40 -3.81 16.40 1.95
CA LYS A 40 -4.92 17.07 2.64
C LYS A 40 -6.11 16.11 2.78
N GLN A 41 -6.52 15.49 1.67
CA GLN A 41 -7.59 14.50 1.67
C GLN A 41 -7.29 13.29 2.57
N ILE A 42 -6.06 12.78 2.58
CA ILE A 42 -5.68 11.64 3.45
C ILE A 42 -5.68 12.04 4.93
N LYS A 43 -5.36 13.28 5.27
CA LYS A 43 -5.45 13.79 6.64
C LYS A 43 -6.90 13.92 7.10
N ASP A 44 -7.78 14.38 6.22
CA ASP A 44 -9.19 14.63 6.56
C ASP A 44 -10.03 13.34 6.53
N GLU A 45 -9.85 12.48 5.52
CA GLU A 45 -10.66 11.29 5.28
C GLU A 45 -9.99 9.96 5.70
N GLY A 46 -8.69 10.00 5.99
CA GLY A 46 -7.89 8.80 6.24
C GLY A 46 -7.47 8.04 4.96
N LEU A 47 -6.69 6.97 5.13
CA LEU A 47 -6.22 6.12 4.02
C LEU A 47 -7.34 5.19 3.52
N ARG A 48 -7.75 5.37 2.26
CA ARG A 48 -8.75 4.52 1.58
C ARG A 48 -8.08 3.53 0.62
N SER A 49 -8.62 2.32 0.52
CA SER A 49 -8.11 1.26 -0.38
C SER A 49 -8.47 1.48 -1.86
N MET A 50 -9.39 2.39 -2.15
CA MET A 50 -9.84 2.77 -3.50
C MET A 50 -10.25 1.54 -4.33
N ARG A 51 -9.58 1.26 -5.45
CA ARG A 51 -9.87 0.10 -6.33
C ARG A 51 -9.27 -1.22 -5.84
N ARG A 52 -8.56 -1.23 -4.70
CA ARG A 52 -7.92 -2.40 -4.10
C ARG A 52 -8.73 -2.85 -2.89
N GLN A 53 -8.59 -4.12 -2.52
CA GLN A 53 -9.20 -4.64 -1.30
C GLN A 53 -8.56 -4.10 -0.01
N TYR A 54 -7.25 -3.83 -0.04
CA TYR A 54 -6.48 -3.36 1.11
C TYR A 54 -5.55 -2.21 0.74
N VAL A 55 -5.27 -1.32 1.70
CA VAL A 55 -4.24 -0.29 1.57
C VAL A 55 -2.86 -0.96 1.60
N HIS A 56 -2.00 -0.56 0.67
CA HIS A 56 -0.61 -1.03 0.64
C HIS A 56 0.25 -0.11 1.49
N LEU A 57 0.92 -0.71 2.46
CA LEU A 57 1.85 -0.07 3.37
C LEU A 57 3.20 -0.76 3.24
N SER A 58 4.26 0.02 3.32
CA SER A 58 5.65 -0.45 3.36
C SER A 58 6.18 -0.32 4.77
N THR A 59 7.00 -1.27 5.21
CA THR A 59 7.71 -1.19 6.48
C THR A 59 8.90 -0.23 6.43
N ASP A 60 9.45 0.00 5.23
CA ASP A 60 10.64 0.82 5.02
C ASP A 60 10.37 2.03 4.12
N GLN A 61 11.00 3.15 4.46
CA GLN A 61 10.88 4.41 3.73
C GLN A 61 11.42 4.29 2.30
N GLN A 62 12.54 3.61 2.09
CA GLN A 62 13.15 3.42 0.78
C GLN A 62 12.23 2.59 -0.13
N THR A 63 11.61 1.53 0.40
CA THR A 63 10.63 0.74 -0.36
C THR A 63 9.42 1.59 -0.75
N ALA A 64 8.89 2.40 0.16
CA ALA A 64 7.82 3.32 -0.16
C ALA A 64 8.22 4.31 -1.27
N LEU A 65 9.43 4.87 -1.24
CA LEU A 65 9.95 5.74 -2.31
C LEU A 65 10.03 5.02 -3.68
N GLN A 66 10.44 3.75 -3.70
CA GLN A 66 10.47 2.96 -4.93
C GLN A 66 9.06 2.75 -5.50
N VAL A 67 8.10 2.37 -4.66
CA VAL A 67 6.68 2.25 -5.04
C VAL A 67 6.14 3.57 -5.59
N ALA A 68 6.60 4.68 -5.02
CA ALA A 68 6.23 6.02 -5.45
C ALA A 68 6.76 6.36 -6.85
N LYS A 69 8.01 5.98 -7.17
CA LYS A 69 8.60 6.12 -8.51
C LYS A 69 7.81 5.34 -9.56
N CYS A 70 7.27 4.17 -9.22
CA CYS A 70 6.46 3.37 -10.13
C CYS A 70 5.10 4.03 -10.48
N LYS A 71 4.62 4.99 -9.69
CA LYS A 71 3.37 5.71 -9.97
C LYS A 71 3.50 6.84 -11.01
N ARG A 72 4.69 7.08 -11.58
CA ARG A 72 4.91 8.25 -12.44
C ARG A 72 4.23 8.15 -13.81
N LYS A 73 3.34 9.12 -14.08
CA LYS A 73 3.49 10.03 -15.22
C LYS A 73 4.40 11.22 -14.88
N GLU A 74 4.51 11.64 -13.62
CA GLU A 74 5.36 12.77 -13.23
C GLU A 74 6.09 12.52 -11.92
N ALA A 75 7.37 12.88 -11.94
CA ALA A 75 8.29 12.79 -10.83
C ALA A 75 7.89 13.70 -9.67
N CYS A 76 6.92 13.30 -8.86
CA CYS A 76 6.65 13.99 -7.60
C CYS A 76 7.87 13.82 -6.68
N HIS A 77 8.65 14.89 -6.51
CA HIS A 77 9.74 14.98 -5.54
C HIS A 77 9.24 15.15 -4.10
N HIS A 78 7.93 15.36 -3.92
CA HIS A 78 7.26 15.48 -2.62
C HIS A 78 6.41 14.25 -2.35
N TYR A 79 7.04 13.22 -1.79
CA TYR A 79 6.31 12.14 -1.14
C TYR A 79 6.15 12.48 0.33
N SER A 80 4.91 12.56 0.78
CA SER A 80 4.64 12.66 2.21
C SER A 80 4.27 11.29 2.74
N PHE A 81 5.01 10.89 3.77
CA PHE A 81 4.74 9.67 4.49
C PHE A 81 3.60 9.95 5.47
N CYS A 82 2.44 9.37 5.20
CA CYS A 82 1.45 9.22 6.25
C CYS A 82 1.97 8.12 7.18
N LYS A 83 2.62 8.51 8.29
CA LYS A 83 2.92 7.58 9.38
C LYS A 83 1.58 7.14 9.95
N LYS A 84 1.26 5.87 9.78
CA LYS A 84 0.18 5.27 10.56
C LYS A 84 0.81 4.64 11.79
N SER A 85 0.71 5.33 12.93
CA SER A 85 0.72 4.64 14.22
C SER A 85 -0.59 3.87 14.29
N ILE A 86 -0.49 2.55 14.44
CA ILE A 86 -1.63 1.68 14.67
C ILE A 86 -1.85 1.58 16.19
#